data_AF-A0A2V9A116-F1
#
_entry.id   AF-A0A2V9A116-F1
#
_cell.length_a   1.000
_cell.length_b   1.000
_cell.length_c   1.000
_cell.angle_alpha   90.00
_cell.angle_beta   90.00
_cell.angle_gamma   90.00
#
_symmetry.space_group_name_H-M   'P 1'
#
loop_
_entity.id
_entity.type
_entity.pdbx_description
1 polymer ?
#
loop_
_entity_poly.entity_id
_entity_poly.type
_entity_poly.pdbx_seq_one_letter_code
_entity_poly.pdbx_strand_id
1 'polypeptide(L)'
;MLEGRAIQDVWITPRPEDRSPDLDKTNNMYGTTLRVWDPTIQAWRIHWINPVTGHGEQQVGRRIGSDIVQIGVRLDGTPTRWRFTEITADSFHWIGEALDSDGQTWKLEGEFRARRLS
;
A
#
# COMPACT_ATOMS: atom_id res chain seq x y z
N MET A 1 0.75 -14.13 -17.61
CA MET A 1 0.29 -12.85 -18.21
C MET A 1 -1.16 -12.64 -17.79
N LEU A 2 -1.59 -11.42 -17.44
CA LEU A 2 -2.95 -11.14 -16.93
C LEU A 2 -3.91 -10.57 -18.00
N GLU A 3 -3.44 -10.39 -19.24
CA GLU A 3 -4.22 -9.89 -20.39
C GLU A 3 -5.01 -8.59 -20.09
N GLY A 4 -4.40 -7.65 -19.36
CA GLY A 4 -5.01 -6.36 -19.02
C GLY A 4 -6.14 -6.41 -17.98
N ARG A 5 -6.41 -7.57 -17.36
CA ARG A 5 -7.49 -7.71 -16.36
C ARG A 5 -7.10 -7.29 -14.95
N ALA A 6 -5.82 -7.00 -14.73
CA ALA A 6 -5.28 -6.62 -13.44
C ALA A 6 -3.98 -5.83 -13.62
N ILE A 7 -3.66 -5.02 -12.62
CA ILE A 7 -2.40 -4.30 -12.50
C ILE A 7 -1.56 -4.98 -11.45
N GLN A 8 -0.30 -5.22 -11.76
CA GLN A 8 0.70 -5.62 -10.78
C GLN A 8 1.73 -4.49 -10.64
N ASP A 9 1.97 -4.08 -9.41
CA ASP A 9 3.05 -3.16 -9.04
C ASP A 9 3.99 -3.82 -8.01
N VAL A 10 5.20 -3.28 -7.89
CA VAL A 10 6.21 -3.75 -6.94
C VAL A 10 6.75 -2.58 -6.13
N TRP A 11 7.05 -2.85 -4.86
CA TRP A 11 7.61 -1.88 -3.92
C TRP A 11 8.93 -2.41 -3.37
N ILE A 12 10.03 -1.75 -3.72
CA ILE A 12 11.37 -2.14 -3.31
C ILE A 12 11.97 -0.96 -2.54
N THR A 13 12.17 -1.13 -1.24
CA THR A 13 12.87 -0.15 -0.39
C THR A 13 13.71 -0.87 0.67
N PRO A 14 14.95 -0.43 0.95
CA PRO A 14 15.69 0.56 0.17
C PRO A 14 16.09 -0.03 -1.20
N ARG A 15 16.72 0.79 -2.06
CA ARG A 15 17.22 0.34 -3.36
C ARG A 15 18.17 -0.84 -3.17
N PRO A 16 18.26 -1.80 -4.10
CA PRO A 16 19.12 -2.98 -3.95
C PRO A 16 20.56 -2.65 -3.58
N GLU A 17 21.13 -1.59 -4.17
CA GLU A 17 22.49 -1.10 -3.90
C GLU A 17 22.67 -0.48 -2.51
N ASP A 18 21.60 0.01 -1.89
CA ASP A 18 21.62 0.65 -0.58
C ASP A 18 21.40 -0.37 0.56
N ARG A 19 21.32 -1.67 0.24
CA ARG A 19 21.05 -2.74 1.22
C ARG A 19 22.32 -3.16 1.95
N SER A 20 22.19 -3.29 3.27
CA SER A 20 23.20 -3.86 4.16
C SER A 20 22.64 -5.11 4.87
N PRO A 21 23.47 -6.10 5.23
CA PRO A 21 23.06 -7.22 6.08
C PRO A 21 22.41 -6.80 7.41
N ASP A 22 22.77 -5.61 7.92
CA ASP A 22 22.28 -5.10 9.21
C ASP A 22 20.97 -4.31 9.11
N LEU A 23 20.37 -4.21 7.91
CA LEU A 23 19.16 -3.43 7.71
C LEU A 23 17.97 -4.09 8.40
N ASP A 24 17.21 -3.30 9.18
CA ASP A 24 15.97 -3.77 9.79
C ASP A 24 15.02 -4.31 8.72
N LYS A 25 14.46 -5.51 8.97
CA LYS A 25 13.48 -6.15 8.09
C LYS A 25 12.25 -5.28 7.85
N THR A 26 11.87 -4.42 8.80
CA THR A 26 10.76 -3.47 8.64
C THR A 26 11.05 -2.42 7.57
N ASN A 27 12.32 -2.02 7.45
CA ASN A 27 12.80 -1.08 6.44
C ASN A 27 13.23 -1.78 5.13
N ASN A 28 13.24 -3.12 5.12
CA ASN A 28 13.57 -3.95 3.97
C ASN A 28 12.29 -4.48 3.31
N MET A 29 11.58 -3.64 2.56
CA MET A 29 10.40 -4.08 1.81
C MET A 29 10.77 -4.57 0.41
N TYR A 30 10.19 -5.69 0.03
CA TYR A 30 10.25 -6.24 -1.32
C TYR A 30 8.86 -6.73 -1.72
N GLY A 31 7.90 -5.83 -1.73
CA GLY A 31 6.48 -6.15 -1.87
C GLY A 31 6.00 -6.21 -3.32
N THR A 32 4.91 -6.92 -3.54
CA THR A 32 4.11 -6.80 -4.77
C THR A 32 2.65 -6.56 -4.42
N THR A 33 2.00 -5.72 -5.22
CA THR A 33 0.56 -5.51 -5.15
C THR A 33 -0.10 -6.03 -6.41
N LEU A 34 -1.18 -6.80 -6.27
CA LEU A 34 -2.11 -7.11 -7.34
C LEU A 34 -3.39 -6.32 -7.15
N ARG A 35 -3.85 -5.64 -8.20
CA ARG A 35 -5.05 -4.81 -8.20
C ARG A 35 -5.99 -5.26 -9.31
N VAL A 36 -7.23 -5.59 -8.95
CA VAL A 36 -8.27 -6.05 -9.87
C VAL A 36 -9.49 -5.16 -9.72
N TRP A 37 -10.00 -4.60 -10.81
CA TRP A 37 -11.26 -3.86 -10.78
C TRP A 37 -12.44 -4.82 -10.60
N ASP A 38 -13.29 -4.57 -9.61
CA ASP A 38 -14.54 -5.30 -9.40
C ASP A 38 -15.73 -4.38 -9.70
N PRO A 39 -16.44 -4.60 -10.83
CA PRO A 39 -17.56 -3.76 -11.21
C PRO A 39 -18.77 -3.87 -10.26
N THR A 40 -18.88 -4.96 -9.48
CA THR A 40 -20.03 -5.18 -8.59
C THR A 40 -20.02 -4.25 -7.36
N ILE A 41 -18.82 -3.86 -6.92
CA ILE A 41 -18.61 -2.93 -5.79
C ILE A 41 -18.04 -1.57 -6.25
N GLN A 42 -17.88 -1.40 -7.57
CA GLN A 42 -17.27 -0.25 -8.24
C GLN A 42 -15.97 0.20 -7.53
N ALA A 43 -15.09 -0.78 -7.27
CA ALA A 43 -13.87 -0.55 -6.53
C ALA A 43 -12.77 -1.53 -6.95
N TRP A 44 -11.54 -1.23 -6.55
CA TRP A 44 -10.39 -2.11 -6.74
C TRP A 44 -10.27 -3.09 -5.58
N ARG A 45 -10.21 -4.39 -5.89
CA ARG A 45 -9.71 -5.40 -4.96
C ARG A 45 -8.20 -5.42 -5.01
N ILE A 46 -7.57 -5.34 -3.85
CA ILE A 46 -6.12 -5.15 -3.72
C ILE A 46 -5.59 -6.25 -2.81
N HIS A 47 -4.54 -6.91 -3.27
CA HIS A 47 -3.77 -7.86 -2.48
C HIS A 47 -2.31 -7.42 -2.49
N TRP A 48 -1.76 -7.12 -1.32
CA TRP A 48 -0.35 -6.82 -1.15
C TRP A 48 0.33 -7.93 -0.38
N ILE A 49 1.57 -8.26 -0.77
CA ILE A 49 2.39 -9.29 -0.14
C ILE A 49 3.81 -8.75 -0.01
N ASN A 50 4.37 -8.78 1.19
CA ASN A 50 5.80 -8.59 1.47
C ASN A 50 6.45 -9.90 1.95
N PRO A 51 7.20 -10.60 1.08
CA PRO A 51 7.85 -11.86 1.42
C PRO A 51 8.97 -11.70 2.45
N VAL A 52 9.54 -10.50 2.65
CA VAL A 52 10.63 -10.29 3.63
C VAL A 52 10.14 -10.53 5.06
N THR A 53 8.91 -10.12 5.36
CA THR A 53 8.28 -10.30 6.67
C THR A 53 7.19 -11.37 6.67
N GLY A 54 6.81 -11.91 5.50
CA GLY A 54 5.67 -12.82 5.33
C GLY A 54 4.32 -12.13 5.51
N HIS A 55 4.28 -10.80 5.53
CA HIS A 55 3.06 -10.02 5.72
C HIS A 55 2.25 -9.95 4.42
N GLY A 56 0.94 -10.20 4.50
CA GLY A 56 0.00 -9.95 3.41
C GLY A 56 -1.21 -9.15 3.89
N GLU A 57 -1.76 -8.32 3.01
CA GLU A 57 -2.90 -7.45 3.30
C GLU A 57 -3.91 -7.48 2.15
N GLN A 58 -5.20 -7.50 2.50
CA GLN A 58 -6.31 -7.38 1.54
C GLN A 58 -7.05 -6.08 1.76
N GLN A 59 -7.33 -5.35 0.68
CA GLN A 59 -7.92 -4.03 0.76
C GLN A 59 -8.91 -3.78 -0.37
N VAL A 60 -9.80 -2.80 -0.16
CA VAL A 60 -10.68 -2.24 -1.18
C VAL A 60 -10.32 -0.79 -1.43
N GLY A 61 -9.92 -0.48 -2.66
CA GLY A 61 -9.49 0.84 -3.10
C GLY A 61 -10.57 1.62 -3.85
N ARG A 62 -10.79 2.88 -3.48
CA ARG A 62 -11.70 3.82 -4.15
C ARG A 62 -11.07 5.19 -4.31
N ARG A 63 -11.52 5.94 -5.31
CA ARG A 63 -11.26 7.39 -5.37
C ARG A 63 -12.22 8.10 -4.42
N ILE A 64 -11.69 8.97 -3.56
CA ILE A 64 -12.47 9.84 -2.68
C ILE A 64 -11.97 11.27 -2.90
N GLY A 65 -12.77 12.11 -3.57
CA GLY A 65 -12.32 13.43 -3.99
C GLY A 65 -11.14 13.35 -4.96
N SER A 66 -10.04 14.03 -4.62
CA SER A 66 -8.75 13.98 -5.33
C SER A 66 -7.89 12.78 -4.98
N ASP A 67 -8.24 12.06 -3.92
CA ASP A 67 -7.37 11.07 -3.29
C ASP A 67 -7.80 9.64 -3.66
N ILE A 68 -6.89 8.69 -3.46
CA ILE A 68 -7.20 7.25 -3.54
C ILE A 68 -7.08 6.68 -2.14
N VAL A 69 -8.16 6.09 -1.64
CA VAL A 69 -8.23 5.51 -0.30
C VAL A 69 -8.43 4.00 -0.42
N GLN A 70 -7.61 3.25 0.30
CA GLN A 70 -7.61 1.80 0.36
C GLN A 70 -7.91 1.39 1.80
N ILE A 71 -9.00 0.65 2.00
CA ILE A 71 -9.43 0.21 3.33
C ILE A 71 -9.20 -1.30 3.43
N GLY A 72 -8.50 -1.72 4.47
CA GLY A 72 -8.24 -3.11 4.80
C GLY A 72 -8.63 -3.44 6.23
N VAL A 73 -8.54 -4.72 6.55
CA VAL A 73 -8.68 -5.23 7.92
C VAL A 73 -7.63 -6.32 8.08
N ARG A 74 -6.83 -6.24 9.13
CA ARG A 74 -5.85 -7.27 9.50
C ARG A 74 -6.54 -8.54 9.96
N LEU A 75 -5.76 -9.61 10.09
CA LEU A 75 -6.27 -10.90 10.58
C LEU A 75 -6.80 -10.82 12.02
N ASP A 76 -6.27 -9.91 12.84
CA ASP A 76 -6.73 -9.65 14.21
C ASP A 76 -7.95 -8.72 14.28
N GLY A 77 -8.48 -8.28 13.13
CA GLY A 77 -9.63 -7.39 13.05
C GLY A 77 -9.30 -5.90 13.09
N THR A 78 -8.03 -5.51 13.23
CA THR A 78 -7.64 -4.09 13.22
C THR A 78 -7.90 -3.46 11.84
N PRO A 79 -8.73 -2.40 11.74
CA PRO A 79 -8.92 -1.66 10.51
C PRO A 79 -7.62 -0.95 10.08
N THR A 80 -7.34 -1.00 8.78
CA THR A 80 -6.21 -0.30 8.16
C THR A 80 -6.71 0.62 7.07
N ARG A 81 -5.98 1.71 6.84
CA ARG A 81 -6.24 2.64 5.76
C ARG A 81 -4.94 3.10 5.13
N TRP A 82 -4.88 3.00 3.82
CA TRP A 82 -3.82 3.61 3.02
C TRP A 82 -4.39 4.69 2.11
N ARG A 83 -3.67 5.80 1.97
CA ARG A 83 -4.10 6.97 1.20
C ARG A 83 -3.00 7.41 0.26
N PHE A 84 -3.31 7.53 -1.02
CA PHE A 84 -2.53 8.33 -1.95
C PHE A 84 -3.18 9.71 -2.02
N THR A 85 -2.43 10.72 -1.59
CA THR A 85 -2.85 12.12 -1.54
C THR A 85 -1.86 12.98 -2.31
N GLU A 86 -2.22 14.24 -2.55
CA GLU A 86 -1.33 15.22 -3.23
C GLU A 86 -0.81 14.69 -4.58
N ILE A 87 -1.66 13.96 -5.31
CA ILE A 87 -1.26 13.26 -6.54
C ILE A 87 -1.04 14.28 -7.67
N THR A 88 0.16 14.30 -8.23
CA THR A 88 0.51 15.04 -9.46
C THR A 88 0.90 14.06 -10.58
N ALA A 89 1.28 14.58 -11.75
CA ALA A 89 1.77 13.74 -12.85
C ALA A 89 3.09 13.00 -12.53
N ASP A 90 3.88 13.55 -11.60
CA ASP A 90 5.23 13.12 -11.29
C ASP A 90 5.47 12.85 -9.80
N SER A 91 4.48 13.00 -8.92
CA SER A 91 4.64 12.79 -7.48
C SER A 91 3.34 12.39 -6.78
N PHE A 92 3.47 11.82 -5.60
CA PHE A 92 2.36 11.58 -4.69
C PHE A 92 2.87 11.43 -3.24
N HIS A 93 1.97 11.63 -2.30
CA HIS A 93 2.18 11.34 -0.88
C HIS A 93 1.38 10.07 -0.52
N TRP A 94 2.04 9.08 0.06
CA TRP A 94 1.44 7.80 0.42
C TRP A 94 1.55 7.54 1.91
N ILE A 95 0.40 7.39 2.56
CA ILE A 95 0.25 7.31 4.01
C ILE A 95 -0.46 6.00 4.36
N GLY A 96 0.12 5.23 5.27
CA GLY A 96 -0.45 4.00 5.83
C GLY A 96 -0.73 4.15 7.31
N GLU A 97 -1.94 3.82 7.71
CA GLU A 97 -2.42 3.97 9.09
C GLU A 97 -3.17 2.72 9.54
N ALA A 98 -3.08 2.40 10.83
CA ALA A 98 -3.94 1.43 11.50
C ALA A 98 -4.78 2.12 12.57
N LEU A 99 -6.02 1.70 12.73
CA LEU A 99 -6.88 2.22 13.79
C LEU A 99 -6.42 1.66 15.15
N ASP A 100 -6.27 2.54 16.12
CA ASP A 100 -5.88 2.19 17.47
C ASP A 100 -7.01 1.47 18.22
N SER A 101 -6.68 0.88 19.37
CA SER A 101 -7.64 0.16 20.20
C SER A 101 -8.76 1.04 20.78
N ASP A 102 -8.60 2.36 20.76
CA ASP A 102 -9.63 3.33 21.14
C ASP A 102 -10.74 3.49 20.08
N GLY A 103 -10.58 2.88 18.91
CA GLY A 103 -11.53 2.91 17.79
C GLY A 103 -11.67 4.27 17.11
N GLN A 104 -10.82 5.24 17.44
CA GLN A 104 -10.96 6.65 17.01
C GLN A 104 -9.65 7.20 16.42
N THR A 105 -8.52 6.83 17.00
CA THR A 105 -7.21 7.36 16.62
C THR A 105 -6.60 6.50 15.53
N TRP A 106 -6.19 7.13 14.42
CA TRP A 106 -5.40 6.48 13.39
C TRP A 106 -3.91 6.66 13.69
N LYS A 107 -3.19 5.55 13.89
CA LYS A 107 -1.74 5.54 14.10
C LYS A 107 -1.02 5.43 12.76
N LEU A 108 -0.07 6.33 12.52
CA LEU A 108 0.79 6.30 11.35
C LEU A 108 1.75 5.10 11.43
N GLU A 109 1.79 4.31 10.36
CA GLU A 109 2.68 3.15 10.24
C GLU A 109 3.65 3.26 9.05
N GLY A 110 3.29 4.05 8.04
CA GLY A 110 4.15 4.35 6.91
C GLY A 110 3.83 5.69 6.27
N GLU A 111 4.85 6.43 5.89
CA GLU A 111 4.72 7.69 5.16
C GLU A 111 5.80 7.77 4.09
N PHE A 112 5.40 8.02 2.85
CA PHE A 112 6.29 8.06 1.71
C PHE A 112 5.95 9.24 0.81
N ARG A 113 6.96 10.02 0.45
CA ARG A 113 6.86 11.04 -0.61
C ARG A 113 7.58 10.53 -1.84
N ALA A 114 6.80 10.13 -2.84
CA ALA A 114 7.33 9.55 -4.07
C ALA A 114 7.43 10.61 -5.16
N ARG A 115 8.50 10.53 -5.96
CA ARG A 115 8.68 11.32 -7.18
C ARG A 115 9.15 10.43 -8.31
N ARG A 116 8.62 10.63 -9.51
CA ARG A 116 9.05 9.98 -10.74
C ARG A 116 10.49 10.40 -11.05
N LEU A 117 11.35 9.41 -11.27
CA LEU A 117 12.67 9.63 -11.85
C LEU A 117 12.51 9.86 -13.35
N SER A 118 13.15 10.92 -13.86
CA SER A 118 13.20 11.29 -15.28
C SER A 118 14.13 10.41 -16.07
#